data_AF-A0A923WWD5-F1
#
_entry.id   AF-A0A923WWD5-F1
#
_cell.length_a   1.000
_cell.length_b   1.000
_cell.length_c   1.000
_cell.angle_alpha   90.00
_cell.angle_beta   90.00
_cell.angle_gamma   90.00
#
_symmetry.space_group_name_H-M   'P 1'
#
loop_
_entity.id
_entity.type
_entity.pdbx_description
1 polymer ?
#
loop_
_entity_poly.entity_id
_entity_poly.type
_entity_poly.pdbx_seq_one_letter_code
_entity_poly.pdbx_strand_id
1 'polypeptide(L)'
;MAASYSSFLASQFYSPVFNTALFDGAFRIYFSQSYESTALKIYHLLQSENVELWTQYKKWSEKTKKNAFILIYPSKKDVGIAFDEYKPTPICIEWDEGLVIGLENTFETDQGEQFNLLFQSIVHQLTDFLNAPKAVQTKELNDETF
;
A
#
# COMPACT_ATOMS: atom_id res chain seq x y z
N MET A 1 1.71 14.47 14.62
CA MET A 1 0.95 15.11 13.54
C MET A 1 -0.09 14.12 13.05
N ALA A 2 -1.37 14.36 13.32
CA ALA A 2 -2.49 13.46 13.04
C ALA A 2 -3.19 13.81 11.72
N ALA A 3 -2.43 14.21 10.70
CA ALA A 3 -2.95 14.68 9.42
C ALA A 3 -3.23 13.55 8.41
N SER A 4 -2.80 12.32 8.70
CA SER A 4 -2.72 11.24 7.69
C SER A 4 -4.00 10.53 7.31
N TYR A 5 -5.12 10.91 7.92
CA TYR A 5 -6.43 10.41 7.55
C TYR A 5 -7.24 11.49 6.84
N SER A 6 -7.23 12.71 7.35
CA SER A 6 -7.93 13.85 6.76
C SER A 6 -7.38 14.25 5.40
N SER A 7 -6.05 14.28 5.24
CA SER A 7 -5.41 14.54 3.94
C SER A 7 -5.69 13.42 2.93
N PHE A 8 -5.77 12.17 3.41
CA PHE A 8 -6.07 11.02 2.58
C PHE A 8 -7.52 11.06 2.08
N LEU A 9 -8.47 11.32 2.98
CA LEU A 9 -9.89 11.52 2.64
C LEU A 9 -10.13 12.69 1.68
N ALA A 10 -9.28 13.72 1.73
CA ALA A 10 -9.33 14.87 0.83
C ALA A 10 -8.57 14.65 -0.49
N SER A 11 -7.86 13.52 -0.64
CA SER A 11 -7.07 13.23 -1.85
C SER A 11 -7.90 12.54 -2.92
N GLN A 12 -7.47 12.68 -4.18
CA GLN A 12 -8.06 12.00 -5.34
C GLN A 12 -8.07 10.46 -5.23
N PHE A 13 -7.23 9.89 -4.36
CA PHE A 13 -7.15 8.45 -4.13
C PHE A 13 -8.31 7.93 -3.29
N TYR A 14 -8.98 8.78 -2.50
CA TYR A 14 -10.12 8.33 -1.71
C TYR A 14 -11.36 8.17 -2.60
N SER A 15 -12.00 7.01 -2.53
CA SER A 15 -13.29 6.75 -3.16
C SER A 15 -14.36 6.52 -2.08
N PRO A 16 -15.57 7.09 -2.24
CA PRO A 16 -16.67 6.93 -1.28
C PRO A 16 -17.16 5.48 -1.14
N VAL A 17 -16.71 4.57 -2.02
CA VAL A 17 -16.98 3.13 -1.94
C VAL A 17 -16.24 2.44 -0.78
N PHE A 18 -15.21 3.09 -0.22
CA PHE A 18 -14.48 2.61 0.94
C PHE A 18 -15.24 2.91 2.23
N ASN A 19 -16.02 1.93 2.70
CA ASN A 19 -16.72 2.01 3.98
C ASN A 19 -15.98 1.32 5.13
N THR A 20 -14.92 0.55 4.84
CA THR A 20 -14.12 -0.15 5.86
C THR A 20 -12.62 0.12 5.66
N ALA A 21 -11.87 0.14 6.77
CA ALA A 21 -10.43 0.19 6.74
C ALA A 21 -9.81 -0.67 7.85
N LEU A 22 -8.68 -1.31 7.56
CA LEU A 22 -7.85 -2.07 8.48
C LEU A 22 -6.53 -1.33 8.69
N PHE A 23 -6.19 -1.09 9.94
CA PHE A 23 -4.96 -0.41 10.32
C PHE A 23 -4.10 -1.36 11.15
N ASP A 24 -2.92 -1.72 10.63
CA ASP A 24 -1.95 -2.53 11.36
C ASP A 24 -0.55 -1.93 11.22
N GLY A 25 -0.15 -1.17 12.23
CA GLY A 25 1.16 -0.51 12.31
C GLY A 25 1.43 0.39 11.10
N ALA A 26 2.26 -0.12 10.19
CA ALA A 26 2.70 0.58 8.98
C ALA A 26 1.71 0.47 7.81
N PHE A 27 0.78 -0.48 7.84
CA PHE A 27 -0.13 -0.77 6.75
C PHE A 27 -1.55 -0.27 7.05
N ARG A 28 -2.17 0.34 6.06
CA ARG A 28 -3.52 0.89 6.10
C ARG A 28 -4.28 0.40 4.88
N ILE A 29 -5.14 -0.59 5.05
CA ILE A 29 -5.87 -1.21 3.95
C ILE A 29 -7.30 -0.67 3.95
N TYR A 30 -7.71 -0.02 2.87
CA TYR A 30 -9.05 0.54 2.66
C TYR A 30 -9.78 -0.31 1.63
N PHE A 31 -10.99 -0.73 1.97
CA PHE A 31 -11.77 -1.65 1.15
C PHE A 31 -13.26 -1.42 1.37
N SER A 32 -14.07 -1.91 0.43
CA SER A 32 -15.50 -2.01 0.65
C SER A 32 -15.84 -3.25 1.48
N GLN A 33 -16.87 -3.21 2.33
CA GLN A 33 -17.30 -4.33 3.19
C GLN A 33 -17.50 -5.64 2.41
N SER A 34 -17.91 -5.55 1.14
CA SER A 34 -18.02 -6.71 0.24
C SER A 34 -16.70 -7.46 -0.01
N TYR A 35 -15.55 -6.81 0.24
CA TYR A 35 -14.21 -7.32 -0.05
C TYR A 35 -13.34 -7.50 1.20
N GLU A 36 -13.96 -7.54 2.38
CA GLU A 36 -13.26 -7.77 3.65
C GLU A 36 -12.42 -9.05 3.62
N SER A 37 -12.98 -10.15 3.10
CA SER A 37 -12.27 -11.43 3.01
C SER A 37 -11.02 -11.33 2.14
N THR A 38 -11.05 -10.58 1.04
CA THR A 38 -9.88 -10.35 0.18
C THR A 38 -8.83 -9.51 0.90
N ALA A 39 -9.24 -8.41 1.55
CA ALA A 39 -8.34 -7.52 2.28
C ALA A 39 -7.58 -8.27 3.39
N LEU A 40 -8.31 -9.05 4.19
CA LEU A 40 -7.74 -9.89 5.24
C LEU A 40 -6.81 -10.95 4.67
N LYS A 41 -7.13 -11.54 3.52
CA LYS A 41 -6.28 -12.52 2.86
C LYS A 41 -4.95 -11.90 2.41
N ILE A 42 -4.97 -10.73 1.76
CA ILE A 42 -3.75 -10.00 1.36
C ILE A 42 -2.90 -9.71 2.60
N TYR A 43 -3.52 -9.18 3.65
CA TYR A 43 -2.86 -8.90 4.92
C TYR A 43 -2.20 -10.16 5.51
N HIS A 44 -2.96 -11.25 5.62
CA HIS A 44 -2.48 -12.49 6.21
C HIS A 44 -1.34 -13.12 5.40
N LEU A 45 -1.40 -13.05 4.07
CA LEU A 45 -0.33 -13.55 3.21
C LEU A 45 0.92 -12.66 3.27
N LEU A 46 0.76 -11.32 3.32
CA LEU A 46 1.89 -10.41 3.54
C LEU A 46 2.59 -10.73 4.86
N GLN A 47 1.81 -10.96 5.91
CA GLN A 47 2.34 -11.26 7.24
C GLN A 47 2.96 -12.66 7.31
N SER A 48 2.34 -13.69 6.71
CA SER A 48 2.79 -15.09 6.84
C SER A 48 3.85 -15.48 5.82
N GLU A 49 3.71 -15.11 4.55
CA GLU A 49 4.67 -15.49 3.49
C GLU A 49 5.84 -14.52 3.38
N ASN A 50 5.63 -13.23 3.71
CA ASN A 50 6.62 -12.18 3.48
C ASN A 50 7.00 -11.45 4.79
N VAL A 51 7.28 -12.21 5.84
CA VAL A 51 7.67 -11.70 7.18
C VAL A 51 8.87 -10.75 7.11
N GLU A 52 9.85 -11.04 6.25
CA GLU A 52 11.03 -10.18 6.06
C GLU A 52 10.64 -8.83 5.47
N LEU A 53 9.84 -8.83 4.41
CA LEU A 53 9.32 -7.62 3.79
C LEU A 53 8.48 -6.82 4.78
N TRP A 54 7.59 -7.50 5.50
CA TRP A 54 6.78 -6.92 6.57
C TRP A 54 7.64 -6.18 7.61
N THR A 55 8.71 -6.83 8.06
CA THR A 55 9.64 -6.27 9.04
C THR A 55 10.42 -5.08 8.47
N GLN A 56 10.86 -5.15 7.21
CA GLN A 56 11.54 -4.05 6.55
C GLN A 56 10.61 -2.85 6.36
N TYR A 57 9.36 -3.09 5.96
CA TYR A 57 8.34 -2.06 5.81
C TYR A 57 8.01 -1.39 7.14
N LYS A 58 7.91 -2.17 8.21
CA LYS A 58 7.70 -1.66 9.56
C LYS A 58 8.85 -0.75 9.99
N LYS A 59 10.11 -1.18 9.80
CA LYS A 59 11.30 -0.34 10.07
C LYS A 59 11.33 0.93 9.20
N TRP A 60 10.99 0.81 7.93
CA TRP A 60 10.90 1.95 7.01
C TRP A 60 9.84 2.95 7.48
N SER A 61 8.66 2.47 7.85
CA SER A 61 7.56 3.29 8.36
C SER A 61 7.94 3.97 9.67
N GLU A 62 8.60 3.26 10.59
CA GLU A 62 9.05 3.85 11.84
C GLU A 62 10.10 4.94 11.63
N LYS A 63 11.02 4.74 10.67
CA LYS A 63 12.11 5.68 10.33
C LYS A 63 11.60 6.91 9.58
N THR A 64 10.69 6.71 8.62
CA THR A 64 10.17 7.78 7.76
C THR A 64 8.90 8.42 8.29
N LYS A 65 8.26 7.81 9.30
CA LYS A 65 6.90 8.13 9.79
C LYS A 65 5.82 8.04 8.70
N LYS A 66 6.12 7.34 7.60
CA LYS A 66 5.23 7.14 6.45
C LYS A 66 4.49 5.80 6.55
N ASN A 67 3.33 5.70 5.90
CA ASN A 67 2.50 4.49 5.94
C ASN A 67 2.26 3.93 4.54
N ALA A 68 2.03 2.61 4.44
CA ALA A 68 1.59 1.96 3.23
C ALA A 68 0.06 1.89 3.20
N PHE A 69 -0.56 2.60 2.27
CA PHE A 69 -1.98 2.62 2.01
C PHE A 69 -2.28 1.62 0.91
N ILE A 70 -3.14 0.65 1.16
CA ILE A 70 -3.60 -0.33 0.17
C ILE A 70 -5.08 -0.07 -0.08
N LEU A 71 -5.45 0.23 -1.32
CA LEU A 71 -6.78 0.65 -1.73
C LEU A 71 -7.37 -0.41 -2.66
N ILE A 72 -8.45 -1.04 -2.22
CA ILE A 72 -9.10 -2.14 -2.93
C ILE A 72 -10.40 -1.64 -3.55
N TYR A 73 -10.32 -1.22 -4.81
CA TYR A 73 -11.46 -0.65 -5.53
C TYR A 73 -12.37 -1.75 -6.10
N PRO A 74 -13.69 -1.53 -6.11
CA PRO A 74 -14.65 -2.46 -6.72
C PRO A 74 -14.47 -2.60 -8.24
N SER A 75 -14.00 -1.55 -8.91
CA SER A 75 -13.89 -1.53 -10.36
C SER A 75 -12.62 -0.84 -10.83
N LYS A 76 -12.08 -1.29 -11.97
CA LYS A 76 -10.97 -0.62 -12.67
C LYS A 76 -11.24 0.86 -12.95
N LYS A 77 -12.51 1.21 -13.18
CA LYS A 77 -12.90 2.60 -13.46
C LYS A 77 -12.58 3.51 -12.28
N ASP A 78 -12.89 3.07 -11.06
CA ASP A 78 -12.59 3.84 -9.85
C ASP A 78 -11.08 3.99 -9.64
N VAL A 79 -10.30 2.94 -9.93
CA VAL A 79 -8.82 3.03 -9.93
C VAL A 79 -8.36 4.08 -10.94
N GLY A 80 -8.86 4.01 -12.19
CA GLY A 80 -8.46 4.93 -13.24
C GLY A 80 -8.80 6.39 -12.92
N ILE A 81 -9.93 6.64 -12.25
CA ILE A 81 -10.32 7.98 -11.77
C ILE A 81 -9.38 8.44 -10.65
N ALA A 82 -9.04 7.56 -9.71
CA ALA A 82 -8.22 7.89 -8.55
C ALA A 82 -6.74 8.15 -8.90
N PHE A 83 -6.22 7.41 -9.88
CA PHE A 83 -4.81 7.47 -10.28
C PHE A 83 -4.58 8.25 -11.59
N ASP A 84 -5.64 8.80 -12.19
CA ASP A 84 -5.64 9.48 -13.50
C ASP A 84 -5.00 8.64 -14.63
N GLU A 85 -4.93 7.32 -14.45
CA GLU A 85 -4.27 6.39 -15.36
C GLU A 85 -5.07 5.10 -15.53
N TYR A 86 -5.41 4.75 -16.78
CA TYR A 86 -5.98 3.45 -17.15
C TYR A 86 -4.92 2.34 -17.21
N LYS A 87 -3.96 2.35 -16.27
CA LYS A 87 -2.91 1.34 -16.19
C LYS A 87 -3.45 -0.01 -15.69
N PRO A 88 -2.77 -1.12 -16.00
CA PRO A 88 -3.05 -2.40 -15.36
C PRO A 88 -2.75 -2.29 -13.85
N THR A 89 -3.70 -2.71 -13.03
CA THR A 89 -3.52 -2.85 -11.58
C THR A 89 -2.63 -4.05 -11.25
N PRO A 90 -1.88 -4.04 -10.14
CA PRO A 90 -1.85 -3.02 -9.09
C PRO A 90 -0.99 -1.80 -9.47
N ILE A 91 -1.48 -0.60 -9.15
CA ILE A 91 -0.77 0.67 -9.33
C ILE A 91 -0.15 1.06 -8.00
N CYS A 92 1.13 1.39 -8.01
CA CYS A 92 1.88 1.80 -6.84
C CYS A 92 2.37 3.23 -7.04
N ILE A 93 2.04 4.14 -6.13
CA ILE A 93 2.52 5.52 -6.17
C ILE A 93 3.13 5.91 -4.84
N GLU A 94 4.17 6.72 -4.89
CA GLU A 94 4.64 7.44 -3.71
C GLU A 94 3.79 8.68 -3.48
N TRP A 95 3.38 8.85 -2.24
CA TRP A 95 2.68 10.02 -1.74
C TRP A 95 3.47 10.65 -0.58
N ASP A 96 3.17 11.91 -0.25
CA ASP A 96 3.90 12.65 0.80
C ASP A 96 3.87 11.89 2.13
N GLU A 97 2.73 11.26 2.44
CA GLU A 97 2.49 10.50 3.67
C GLU A 97 2.89 9.02 3.60
N GLY A 98 3.36 8.54 2.44
CA GLY A 98 3.90 7.19 2.28
C GLY A 98 3.67 6.55 0.93
N LEU A 99 3.39 5.25 0.92
CA LEU A 99 3.16 4.52 -0.31
C LEU A 99 1.66 4.29 -0.47
N VAL A 100 1.10 4.53 -1.64
CA VAL A 100 -0.31 4.27 -1.93
C VAL A 100 -0.38 3.25 -3.06
N ILE A 101 -1.06 2.13 -2.81
CA ILE A 101 -1.23 1.03 -3.74
C ILE A 101 -2.71 0.91 -4.06
N GLY A 102 -3.09 1.17 -5.31
CA GLY A 102 -4.44 0.96 -5.81
C GLY A 102 -4.55 -0.35 -6.59
N LEU A 103 -5.52 -1.18 -6.26
CA LEU A 103 -5.84 -2.39 -7.02
C LEU A 103 -7.34 -2.51 -7.26
N GLU A 104 -7.71 -3.14 -8.37
CA GLU A 104 -9.10 -3.54 -8.62
C GLU A 104 -9.36 -4.92 -8.01
N ASN A 105 -10.52 -5.08 -7.39
CA ASN A 105 -11.01 -6.37 -6.95
C ASN A 105 -11.95 -6.96 -8.01
N THR A 106 -11.38 -7.64 -9.00
CA THR A 106 -12.12 -8.39 -10.03
C THR A 106 -12.52 -9.80 -9.58
N PHE A 107 -12.32 -10.13 -8.31
CA PHE A 107 -12.41 -11.50 -7.78
C PHE A 107 -13.80 -11.87 -7.25
N GLU A 108 -14.84 -11.73 -8.06
CA GLU A 108 -16.15 -12.29 -7.73
C GLU A 108 -16.38 -13.68 -8.37
N THR A 109 -15.53 -14.17 -9.29
CA THR A 109 -15.92 -15.35 -10.09
C THR A 109 -14.86 -16.40 -10.41
N ASP A 110 -13.55 -16.10 -10.51
CA ASP A 110 -12.56 -17.11 -10.94
C ASP A 110 -11.24 -17.09 -10.14
N GLN A 111 -11.07 -18.19 -9.39
CA GLN A 111 -9.86 -18.91 -8.96
C GLN A 111 -8.60 -18.13 -8.51
N GLY A 112 -8.05 -18.57 -7.38
CA GLY A 112 -6.95 -17.94 -6.64
C GLY A 112 -5.63 -17.70 -7.37
N GLU A 113 -5.46 -18.13 -8.62
CA GLU A 113 -4.28 -17.85 -9.45
C GLU A 113 -4.17 -16.36 -9.81
N GLN A 114 -5.26 -15.73 -10.24
CA GLN A 114 -5.27 -14.31 -10.59
C GLN A 114 -4.97 -13.43 -9.37
N PHE A 115 -5.52 -13.83 -8.20
CA PHE A 115 -5.24 -13.18 -6.93
C PHE A 115 -3.77 -13.34 -6.54
N ASN A 116 -3.21 -14.54 -6.70
CA ASN A 116 -1.81 -14.79 -6.38
C ASN A 116 -0.87 -13.96 -7.27
N LEU A 117 -1.16 -13.85 -8.57
CA LEU A 117 -0.40 -12.99 -9.49
C LEU A 117 -0.46 -11.52 -9.08
N LEU A 118 -1.65 -11.04 -8.70
CA LEU A 118 -1.82 -9.67 -8.23
C LEU A 118 -1.09 -9.42 -6.91
N PHE A 119 -1.17 -10.37 -5.98
CA PHE A 119 -0.46 -10.34 -4.70
C PHE A 119 1.07 -10.33 -4.91
N GLN A 120 1.59 -11.22 -5.75
CA GLN A 120 3.00 -11.26 -6.12
C GLN A 120 3.43 -9.94 -6.78
N SER A 121 2.57 -9.32 -7.60
CA SER A 121 2.86 -8.01 -8.18
C SER A 121 2.92 -6.90 -7.12
N ILE A 122 2.03 -6.92 -6.11
CA ILE A 122 2.09 -5.98 -4.97
C ILE A 122 3.38 -6.19 -4.18
N VAL A 123 3.71 -7.44 -3.84
CA VAL A 123 4.94 -7.79 -3.11
C VAL A 123 6.17 -7.34 -3.89
N HIS A 124 6.19 -7.56 -5.21
CA HIS A 124 7.29 -7.14 -6.06
C HIS A 124 7.42 -5.61 -6.10
N GLN A 125 6.32 -4.87 -6.21
CA GLN A 125 6.32 -3.40 -6.15
C GLN A 125 6.76 -2.87 -4.77
N LEU A 126 6.31 -3.50 -3.67
CA LEU A 126 6.74 -3.15 -2.32
C LEU A 126 8.23 -3.43 -2.11
N THR A 127 8.71 -4.57 -2.63
CA THR A 127 10.12 -4.97 -2.58
C THR A 127 10.97 -4.03 -3.41
N ASP A 128 10.55 -3.72 -4.64
CA ASP A 128 11.22 -2.78 -5.53
C ASP A 128 11.24 -1.40 -4.90
N PHE A 129 10.18 -0.96 -4.26
CA PHE A 129 10.16 0.31 -3.53
C PHE A 129 11.14 0.36 -2.35
N LEU A 130 11.29 -0.76 -1.61
CA LEU A 130 12.25 -0.86 -0.51
C LEU A 130 13.70 -0.99 -1.00
N ASN A 131 13.91 -1.69 -2.12
CA ASN A 131 15.21 -1.95 -2.73
C ASN A 131 15.65 -0.84 -3.67
N ALA A 132 14.72 -0.04 -4.18
CA ALA A 132 14.98 1.14 -4.98
C ALA A 132 15.96 1.95 -4.16
N PRO A 133 17.21 2.15 -4.65
CA PRO A 133 18.20 2.87 -3.90
C PRO A 133 17.68 4.29 -3.77
N LYS A 134 17.03 4.59 -2.63
CA LYS A 134 16.83 5.96 -2.19
C LYS A 134 18.23 6.51 -2.08
N ALA A 135 18.63 7.25 -3.10
CA ALA A 135 19.87 7.98 -3.13
C ALA A 135 20.05 8.61 -1.75
N VAL A 136 21.09 8.11 -1.09
CA VAL A 136 21.77 8.64 0.09
C VAL A 136 21.16 9.95 0.60
N GLN A 137 20.40 9.85 1.69
CA GLN A 137 20.47 10.86 2.75
C GLN A 137 21.01 10.18 4.01
N THR A 138 22.22 9.67 3.90
CA THR A 138 23.16 9.74 5.02
C THR A 138 23.79 11.12 4.94
N LYS A 139 23.08 12.15 5.41
CA LYS A 139 23.76 13.37 5.85
C LYS A 139 24.38 13.03 7.19
N GLU A 140 25.66 12.69 7.12
CA GLU A 140 26.72 12.98 8.08
C GLU A 140 26.22 13.47 9.46
N LEU A 141 26.32 12.59 10.46
CA LEU A 141 26.46 13.00 11.85
C LEU A 141 27.66 12.27 12.45
N ASN A 142 28.81 12.40 11.77
CA ASN A 142 30.12 12.08 12.29
C ASN A 142 30.97 13.35 12.15
N ASP A 143 31.08 14.10 13.23
CA ASP A 143 32.21 14.94 13.66
C ASP A 143 31.66 15.83 14.79
N GLU A 144 32.24 15.96 15.97
CA GLU A 144 33.55 15.59 16.45
C GLU A 144 33.47 15.77 17.98
N THR A 145 33.74 14.72 18.75
CA THR A 145 34.06 14.85 20.17
C THR A 145 35.58 14.97 20.24
N PHE A 146 36.13 16.16 20.49
CA PHE A 146 37.41 16.34 21.19
C PHE A 146 37.48 17.74 21.81
#